data_AF-A0A523AF30-F1
#
_entry.id   AF-A0A523AF30-F1
#
_cell.length_a   1.000
_cell.length_b   1.000
_cell.length_c   1.000
_cell.angle_alpha   90.00
_cell.angle_beta   90.00
_cell.angle_gamma   90.00
#
_symmetry.space_group_name_H-M   'P 1'
#
loop_
_entity.id
_entity.type
_entity.pdbx_description
1 polymer ?
#
loop_
_entity_poly.entity_id
_entity_poly.type
_entity_poly.pdbx_seq_one_letter_code
_entity_poly.pdbx_strand_id
1 'polypeptide(L)' 'MNVLDAIGNESRRRILELLAKKPCYISEISYCLGMAPKLVIEHLE' A
#
# COMPACT_ATOMS: atom_id res chain seq x y z
N MET A 1 19.03 -9.71 -2.82
CA MET A 1 17.95 -8.70 -2.76
C MET A 1 16.82 -9.18 -3.63
N ASN A 2 15.72 -9.61 -3.02
CA ASN A 2 14.59 -10.16 -3.74
C ASN A 2 13.79 -9.00 -4.35
N VAL A 3 13.46 -9.06 -5.63
CA VAL A 3 12.70 -7.99 -6.32
C VAL A 3 11.34 -7.76 -5.64
N LEU A 4 10.78 -8.83 -5.06
CA LEU A 4 9.53 -8.81 -4.30
C LEU A 4 9.61 -7.93 -3.04
N ASP A 5 10.73 -7.93 -2.33
CA ASP A 5 10.93 -7.09 -1.14
C ASP A 5 11.01 -5.60 -1.52
N ALA A 6 11.62 -5.29 -2.67
CA ALA A 6 11.71 -3.93 -3.17
C ALA A 6 10.32 -3.37 -3.56
N ILE A 7 9.52 -4.17 -4.25
CA ILE A 7 8.14 -3.81 -4.65
C ILE A 7 7.23 -3.69 -3.42
N GLY A 8 7.36 -4.59 -2.45
CA GLY A 8 6.63 -4.52 -1.18
C GLY A 8 6.98 -3.27 -0.36
N ASN A 9 8.25 -2.89 -0.31
CA ASN A 9 8.70 -1.69 0.40
C ASN A 9 8.19 -0.41 -0.27
N GLU A 10 8.24 -0.35 -1.60
CA GLU A 10 7.66 0.77 -2.37
C GLU A 10 6.15 0.89 -2.11
N SER A 11 5.44 -0.24 -2.11
CA SER A 11 4.00 -0.28 -1.85
C SER A 11 3.66 0.24 -0.46
N ARG A 12 4.37 -0.23 0.58
CA ARG A 12 4.20 0.28 1.97
C ARG A 12 4.47 1.78 2.06
N ARG A 13 5.53 2.28 1.43
CA ARG A 13 5.85 3.72 1.44
C ARG A 13 4.72 4.53 0.83
N ARG A 14 4.17 4.05 -0.29
CA ARG A 14 3.08 4.71 -1.00
C ARG A 14 1.77 4.69 -0.20
N ILE A 15 1.49 3.59 0.52
CA ILE A 15 0.36 3.50 1.46
C ILE A 15 0.49 4.58 2.55
N LEU A 16 1.66 4.66 3.19
CA LEU A 16 1.91 5.65 4.24
C LEU A 16 1.86 7.09 3.71
N GLU A 17 2.37 7.36 2.51
CA GLU A 17 2.26 8.68 1.87
C GLU A 17 0.81 9.08 1.58
N LEU A 18 -0.03 8.14 1.15
CA LEU A 18 -1.45 8.39 0.93
C LEU A 18 -2.17 8.71 2.24
N LEU A 19 -1.91 7.92 3.29
CA LEU A 19 -2.47 8.12 4.63
C LEU A 19 -1.97 9.42 5.31
N ALA A 20 -0.72 9.82 5.03
CA ALA A 20 -0.14 11.05 5.57
C ALA A 20 -0.78 12.31 4.97
N LYS A 21 -1.30 12.24 3.73
CA LYS A 21 -1.99 13.37 3.08
C LYS A 21 -3.42 13.52 3.55
N LYS A 22 -4.14 12.42 3.72
CA LYS A 22 -5.52 12.38 4.24
C LYS A 22 -5.82 10.97 4.76
N PRO A 23 -6.74 10.79 5.72
CA PRO A 23 -7.30 9.47 5.97
C PRO A 23 -7.98 8.96 4.69
N CYS A 24 -7.41 7.91 4.09
CA CYS A 24 -7.90 7.24 2.88
C CYS A 24 -8.54 5.91 3.26
N TYR A 25 -9.60 5.52 2.57
CA TYR A 25 -10.15 4.16 2.72
C TYR A 25 -9.27 3.13 2.03
N ILE A 26 -9.25 1.90 2.56
CA ILE A 26 -8.51 0.75 1.99
C ILE A 26 -8.88 0.54 0.51
N SER A 27 -10.13 0.78 0.13
CA SER A 27 -10.61 0.71 -1.25
C SER A 27 -9.96 1.76 -2.16
N GLU A 28 -9.76 3.00 -1.69
CA GLU A 28 -9.05 4.04 -2.44
C GLU A 28 -7.58 3.67 -2.64
N ILE A 29 -6.94 3.16 -1.59
CA ILE A 29 -5.53 2.74 -1.64
C ILE A 29 -5.35 1.55 -2.60
N SER A 30 -6.24 0.57 -2.50
CA SER A 30 -6.30 -0.59 -3.41
C SER A 30 -6.45 -0.15 -4.86
N TYR A 31 -7.34 0.82 -5.13
CA TYR A 31 -7.55 1.38 -6.46
C TYR A 31 -6.32 2.15 -6.96
N CYS A 32 -5.72 3.00 -6.12
CA CYS A 32 -4.54 3.80 -6.47
C CYS A 32 -3.30 2.96 -6.74
N LEU A 33 -3.16 1.85 -6.03
CA LEU A 33 -1.99 0.96 -6.11
C LEU A 33 -2.23 -0.25 -7.02
N GLY A 34 -3.45 -0.45 -7.54
CA GLY A 34 -3.80 -1.57 -8.41
C GLY A 34 -3.66 -2.95 -7.74
N MET A 35 -3.75 -2.99 -6.41
CA MET A 35 -3.51 -4.19 -5.60
C MET A 35 -4.75 -4.54 -4.80
N ALA A 36 -4.92 -5.82 -4.47
CA ALA A 36 -6.10 -6.29 -3.76
C ALA A 36 -6.22 -5.65 -2.36
N PRO A 37 -7.44 -5.33 -1.88
CA PRO A 37 -7.64 -4.74 -0.55
C PRO A 37 -7.01 -5.56 0.59
N LYS A 38 -7.00 -6.89 0.45
CA LYS A 38 -6.33 -7.80 1.39
C LYS A 38 -4.83 -7.50 1.51
N LEU A 39 -4.15 -7.25 0.38
CA LEU A 39 -2.71 -6.98 0.36
C LEU A 39 -2.38 -5.64 1.03
N VAL A 40 -3.28 -4.65 0.88
CA VAL A 40 -3.16 -3.36 1.57
C VAL A 40 -3.25 -3.54 3.09
N ILE A 41 -4.16 -4.43 3.56
CA ILE A 41 -4.29 -4.77 4.98
C ILE A 41 -3.04 -5.50 5.47
N GLU A 42 -2.55 -6.49 4.73
CA GLU A 42 -1.29 -7.21 5.05
C GLU A 42 -0.06 -6.27 5.11
N HIS A 43 -0.11 -5.11 4.45
CA HIS A 43 0.93 -4.10 4.52
C HIS A 43 0.76 -3.10 5.67
N LEU A 44 -0.41 -3.06 6.29
CA LEU A 44 -0.75 -2.20 7.42
C LEU A 44 -0.71 -2.94 8.77
N GLU A 45 -0.85 -4.26 8.77
CA GLU A 45 -0.54 -5.14 9.93
C GLU A 45 0.96 -5.18 10.23
#